data_AF-A0A966X5N4-F1
#
_entry.id   AF-A0A966X5N4-F1
#
_cell.length_a   1.000
_cell.length_b   1.000
_cell.length_c   1.000
_cell.angle_alpha   90.00
_cell.angle_beta   90.00
_cell.angle_gamma   90.00
#
_symmetry.space_group_name_H-M   'P 1'
#
loop_
_entity.id
_entity.type
_entity.pdbx_description
1 polymer ?
#
loop_
_entity_poly.entity_id
_entity_poly.type
_entity_poly.pdbx_seq_one_letter_code
_entity_poly.pdbx_strand_id
1 'polypeptide(L)'
;HSCGIYSSSDENIMKLADATRTSRVMVNQPQAASNSGNLWNGMRQTFSLGCGSWGGNGTNNNISWRDLINETWISKPLDQPKELASDEVLFGDVMKKLG
;
A
#
# COMPACT_ATOMS: atom_id res chain seq x y z
N HIS A 1 -3.96 7.19 9.95
CA HIS A 1 -4.54 5.83 10.05
C HIS A 1 -5.44 5.52 8.85
N SER A 2 -6.68 6.01 8.84
CA SER A 2 -7.65 5.85 7.75
C SER A 2 -8.41 7.15 7.53
N CYS A 3 -8.98 7.36 6.35
CA CYS A 3 -9.96 8.41 6.10
C CYS A 3 -11.05 7.91 5.15
N GLY A 4 -11.97 8.77 4.76
CA GLY A 4 -12.89 8.45 3.67
C GLY A 4 -13.70 9.65 3.21
N ILE A 5 -14.43 9.39 2.14
CA ILE A 5 -15.13 10.38 1.36
C ILE A 5 -16.46 9.83 0.90
N TYR A 6 -17.48 10.68 0.94
CA TYR A 6 -18.76 10.44 0.29
C TYR A 6 -18.81 11.32 -0.95
N SER A 7 -18.51 10.74 -2.11
CA SER A 7 -18.53 11.44 -3.40
C SER A 7 -18.76 10.44 -4.53
N SER A 8 -19.43 10.90 -5.58
CA SER A 8 -19.57 10.18 -6.85
C SER A 8 -18.61 10.71 -7.93
N SER A 9 -17.77 11.69 -7.61
CA SER A 9 -16.76 12.22 -8.53
C SER A 9 -15.41 11.54 -8.30
N ASP A 10 -14.93 10.83 -9.32
CA ASP A 10 -13.62 10.17 -9.29
C ASP A 10 -12.49 11.20 -9.11
N GLU A 11 -12.63 12.41 -9.65
CA GLU A 11 -11.65 13.48 -9.47
C GLU A 11 -11.52 13.85 -7.98
N ASN A 12 -12.63 14.00 -7.27
CA ASN A 12 -12.60 14.32 -5.84
C ASN A 12 -12.05 13.16 -5.00
N ILE A 13 -12.41 11.92 -5.36
CA ILE A 13 -11.91 10.71 -4.70
C ILE A 13 -10.38 10.63 -4.84
N MET A 14 -9.87 10.78 -6.07
CA MET A 14 -8.44 10.72 -6.35
C MET A 14 -7.69 11.88 -5.70
N LYS A 15 -8.24 13.10 -5.74
CA LYS A 15 -7.63 14.27 -5.08
C LYS A 15 -7.44 14.05 -3.58
N LEU A 16 -8.41 13.45 -2.88
CA LEU A 16 -8.24 13.10 -1.47
C LEU A 16 -7.23 11.97 -1.28
N ALA A 17 -7.31 10.92 -2.10
CA ALA A 17 -6.45 9.75 -2.00
C ALA A 17 -4.97 10.09 -2.22
N ASP A 18 -4.66 10.99 -3.14
CA ASP A 18 -3.30 11.43 -3.44
C ASP A 18 -2.74 12.39 -2.39
N ALA A 19 -3.60 13.16 -1.72
CA ALA A 19 -3.19 14.16 -0.73
C ALA A 19 -3.04 13.58 0.69
N THR A 20 -3.64 12.43 0.98
CA THR A 20 -3.71 11.88 2.34
C THR A 20 -2.49 11.03 2.70
N ARG A 21 -2.04 11.12 3.96
CA ARG A 21 -1.05 10.19 4.55
C ARG A 21 -1.76 9.12 5.38
N THR A 22 -2.59 8.32 4.72
CA THR A 22 -3.36 7.23 5.36
C THR A 22 -3.18 5.93 4.60
N SER A 23 -3.40 4.81 5.27
CA SER A 23 -3.24 3.49 4.63
C SER A 23 -4.44 3.11 3.77
N ARG A 24 -5.61 3.69 4.05
CA ARG A 24 -6.89 3.27 3.48
C ARG A 24 -7.84 4.47 3.40
N VAL A 25 -8.49 4.61 2.25
CA VAL A 25 -9.52 5.63 1.97
C VAL A 25 -10.83 4.91 1.66
N MET A 26 -11.84 5.05 2.52
CA MET A 26 -13.17 4.47 2.26
C MET A 26 -13.98 5.41 1.37
N VAL A 27 -14.57 4.87 0.31
CA VAL A 27 -15.43 5.63 -0.60
C VAL A 27 -16.86 5.17 -0.43
N ASN A 28 -17.77 6.09 -0.08
CA ASN A 28 -19.21 5.83 0.07
C ASN A 28 -19.56 4.64 1.00
N GLN A 29 -18.78 4.45 2.08
CA GLN A 29 -18.94 3.34 3.01
C GLN A 29 -18.73 3.77 4.47
N PRO A 30 -19.43 3.16 5.45
CA PRO A 30 -19.27 3.50 6.86
C PRO A 30 -17.87 3.16 7.37
N GLN A 31 -17.17 4.15 7.90
CA GLN A 31 -15.73 4.10 8.23
C GLN A 31 -15.33 2.92 9.12
N ALA A 32 -15.91 2.80 10.32
CA ALA A 32 -15.40 1.87 11.34
C ALA A 32 -15.43 0.41 10.87
N ALA A 33 -16.60 -0.05 10.43
CA ALA A 33 -16.78 -1.41 9.94
C ALA A 33 -15.99 -1.67 8.65
N SER A 34 -15.96 -0.71 7.73
CA SER A 34 -15.32 -0.89 6.42
C SER A 34 -13.80 -0.90 6.52
N ASN A 35 -13.20 -0.05 7.36
CA ASN A 35 -11.75 -0.06 7.59
C ASN A 35 -11.26 -1.42 8.11
N SER A 36 -12.10 -2.10 8.89
CA SER A 36 -11.86 -3.44 9.41
C SER A 36 -12.16 -4.58 8.43
N GLY A 37 -12.51 -4.29 7.17
CA GLY A 37 -12.81 -5.30 6.15
C GLY A 37 -14.13 -6.01 6.32
N ASN A 38 -15.23 -5.26 6.22
CA ASN A 38 -16.58 -5.83 6.23
C ASN A 38 -16.90 -6.56 4.91
N LEU A 39 -17.98 -7.33 4.91
CA LEU A 39 -18.44 -8.19 3.82
C LEU A 39 -18.65 -7.47 2.48
N TRP A 40 -18.86 -6.16 2.48
CA TRP A 40 -19.16 -5.37 1.27
C TRP A 40 -17.94 -4.77 0.57
N ASN A 41 -16.72 -4.86 1.12
CA ASN A 41 -15.57 -4.13 0.54
C ASN A 41 -14.33 -4.96 0.23
N GLY A 42 -14.38 -6.28 0.42
CA GLY A 42 -13.34 -7.21 -0.02
C GLY A 42 -11.97 -7.04 0.65
N MET A 43 -11.85 -6.16 1.64
CA MET A 43 -10.62 -6.03 2.42
C MET A 43 -10.53 -7.19 3.42
N ARG A 44 -9.29 -7.56 3.80
CA ARG A 44 -9.09 -8.58 4.83
C ARG A 44 -9.72 -8.12 6.16
N GLN A 45 -10.55 -8.97 6.76
CA GLN A 45 -11.20 -8.65 8.01
C GLN A 45 -10.18 -8.63 9.17
N THR A 46 -10.15 -7.57 9.97
CA THR A 46 -9.27 -7.47 11.15
C THR A 46 -9.64 -6.31 12.09
N PHE A 47 -9.17 -6.39 13.33
CA PHE A 47 -9.19 -5.27 14.30
C PHE A 47 -7.79 -4.68 14.54
N SER A 48 -6.76 -5.20 13.87
CA SER A 48 -5.40 -4.67 13.90
C SER A 48 -5.05 -4.07 12.54
N LEU A 49 -4.98 -2.75 12.49
CA LEU A 49 -4.91 -1.99 11.23
C LEU A 49 -3.56 -1.29 11.13
N GLY A 50 -2.70 -1.73 10.21
CA GLY A 50 -1.41 -1.10 9.97
C GLY A 50 -1.56 0.32 9.42
N CYS A 51 -0.73 1.26 9.89
CA CYS A 51 -0.69 2.65 9.44
C CYS A 51 0.44 2.95 8.44
N GLY A 52 1.25 1.94 8.08
CA GLY A 52 2.44 2.11 7.25
C GLY A 52 3.51 3.00 7.88
N SER A 53 4.51 3.36 7.09
CA SER A 53 5.65 4.16 7.54
C SER A 53 5.25 5.55 8.04
N TRP A 54 4.19 6.16 7.49
CA TRP A 54 3.64 7.42 7.99
C TRP A 54 3.14 7.34 9.43
N GLY A 55 2.73 6.17 9.90
CA GLY A 55 2.32 5.92 11.28
C GLY A 55 3.32 5.11 12.10
N GLY A 56 4.56 4.95 11.64
CA GLY A 56 5.60 4.19 12.35
C GLY A 56 5.36 2.68 12.40
N ASN A 57 4.61 2.10 11.45
CA ASN A 57 4.40 0.65 11.35
C ASN A 57 5.17 0.06 10.18
N GLY A 58 5.62 -1.20 10.32
CA GLY A 58 6.29 -1.95 9.25
C GLY A 58 5.37 -2.39 8.11
N THR A 59 4.05 -2.24 8.26
CA THR A 59 3.05 -2.58 7.23
C THR A 59 1.85 -1.63 7.27
N ASN A 60 1.18 -1.49 6.13
CA ASN A 60 -0.11 -0.80 5.98
C ASN A 60 -1.28 -1.78 5.78
N ASN A 61 -1.03 -3.08 5.92
CA ASN A 61 -2.04 -4.13 5.75
C ASN A 61 -3.15 -4.03 6.80
N ASN A 62 -4.32 -4.55 6.44
CA ASN A 62 -5.19 -5.18 7.42
C ASN A 62 -4.51 -6.48 7.85
N ILE A 63 -4.02 -6.52 9.09
CA ILE A 63 -3.22 -7.63 9.61
C ILE A 63 -3.99 -8.94 9.50
N SER A 64 -3.33 -9.94 8.94
CA SER A 64 -3.84 -11.28 8.65
C SER A 64 -2.90 -12.34 9.20
N TRP A 65 -3.31 -13.61 9.12
CA TRP A 65 -2.47 -14.75 9.55
C TRP A 65 -1.09 -14.75 8.89
N ARG A 66 -0.98 -14.24 7.66
CA ARG A 66 0.28 -14.19 6.90
C ARG A 66 1.29 -13.22 7.52
N ASP A 67 0.82 -12.17 8.17
CA ASP A 67 1.65 -11.21 8.90
C ASP A 67 2.15 -11.78 10.25
N LEU A 68 1.67 -12.95 10.66
CA LEU A 68 1.99 -13.61 11.94
C LEU A 68 2.85 -14.87 11.78
N ILE A 69 3.32 -15.15 10.57
CA ILE A 69 4.17 -16.31 10.30
C ILE A 69 5.47 -15.88 9.61
N ASN A 70 6.50 -16.71 9.75
CA ASN A 70 7.72 -16.57 8.98
C ASN A 70 7.62 -17.40 7.69
N GLU A 71 8.01 -16.82 6.55
CA GLU A 71 8.16 -17.55 5.28
C GLU A 71 9.64 -17.83 5.03
N THR A 72 10.02 -19.11 4.89
CA THR A 72 11.40 -19.50 4.58
C THR A 72 11.55 -19.68 3.07
N TRP A 73 12.50 -18.96 2.47
CA TRP A 73 12.78 -19.03 1.04
C TRP A 73 14.01 -19.88 0.78
N ILE A 74 13.89 -20.85 -0.13
CA ILE A 74 15.03 -21.63 -0.65
C ILE A 74 15.39 -21.03 -2.00
N SER A 75 16.56 -20.40 -2.08
CA SER A 75 17.07 -19.80 -3.32
C SER A 75 18.14 -20.70 -3.94
N LYS A 76 18.02 -20.97 -5.25
CA LYS A 76 19.03 -21.66 -6.05
C LYS A 76 19.64 -20.68 -7.06
N PRO A 77 20.91 -20.86 -7.46
CA PRO A 77 21.52 -20.04 -8.50
C PRO A 77 20.71 -20.05 -9.79
N LEU A 78 20.66 -18.91 -10.47
CA LEU A 78 20.17 -18.83 -11.85
C LEU A 78 21.26 -19.34 -12.80
N ASP A 79 20.88 -19.95 -13.92
CA ASP A 79 21.83 -20.37 -14.97
C ASP A 79 22.59 -19.17 -15.58
N GLN A 80 21.92 -18.02 -15.64
CA GLN A 80 22.51 -16.74 -16.03
C GLN A 80 22.22 -15.68 -14.96
N PRO A 81 23.23 -14.94 -14.47
CA PRO A 81 23.02 -13.82 -13.56
C PRO A 81 22.13 -12.74 -14.17
N LYS A 82 21.41 -12.00 -13.32
CA LYS A 82 20.69 -10.80 -13.75
C LYS A 82 21.70 -9.73 -14.17
N GLU A 83 21.48 -9.11 -15.32
CA GLU A 83 22.21 -7.90 -15.71
C GLU A 83 21.64 -6.69 -14.97
N LEU A 84 22.51 -5.94 -14.30
CA LEU A 84 22.15 -4.65 -13.70
C LEU A 84 22.19 -3.61 -14.81
N ALA A 85 21.04 -3.02 -15.12
CA ALA A 85 20.96 -1.88 -16.02
C ALA A 85 21.75 -0.70 -15.44
N SER A 86 22.28 0.18 -16.30
CA SER A 86 23.05 1.35 -15.83
C SER A 86 22.17 2.35 -15.10
N ASP A 87 22.79 3.22 -14.29
CA ASP A 87 22.11 4.28 -13.56
C ASP A 87 21.37 5.24 -14.49
N GLU A 88 21.88 5.49 -15.70
CA GLU A 88 21.18 6.31 -16.69
C GLU A 88 19.88 5.64 -17.15
N VAL A 89 19.88 4.32 -17.33
CA VAL A 89 18.70 3.55 -17.71
C VAL A 89 17.71 3.48 -16.54
N LEU A 90 18.20 3.30 -15.32
CA LEU A 90 17.36 3.15 -14.13
C LEU A 90 16.80 4.49 -13.63
N PHE A 91 17.58 5.56 -13.70
CA PHE A 91 17.31 6.82 -12.99
C PHE A 91 17.46 8.08 -13.85
N GLY A 92 17.72 7.96 -15.15
CA GLY A 92 18.04 9.10 -16.02
C GLY A 92 17.00 10.24 -15.98
N ASP A 93 15.71 9.92 -15.89
CA ASP A 93 14.64 10.93 -15.81
C ASP A 93 14.64 11.71 -14.49
N VAL A 94 15.08 11.08 -13.40
CA VAL A 94 15.18 11.71 -12.07
C VAL A 94 16.47 12.54 -12.00
N MET A 95 17.58 11.98 -12.49
CA MET A 95 18.87 12.69 -12.52
C MET A 95 18.79 13.98 -13.33
N LYS A 96 18.07 13.97 -14.47
CA LYS A 96 17.82 15.18 -15.30
C LYS A 96 16.96 16.25 -14.61
N LYS A 97 16.14 15.87 -13.62
CA LYS A 97 15.30 16.81 -12.86
C LYS A 97 16.01 17.40 -11.64
N LEU A 98 17.05 16.73 -11.15
CA LEU A 98 17.77 17.10 -9.93
C LEU A 98 19.17 17.68 -10.17
N GLY A 99 19.75 17.48 -11.36
CA GLY A 99 20.94 18.19 -11.83
C GLY A 99 20.61 19.57 -12.37
#